data_AF-A0A931SKC1-F1
#
_entry.id   AF-A0A931SKC1-F1
#
_cell.length_a   1.000
_cell.length_b   1.000
_cell.length_c   1.000
_cell.angle_alpha   90.00
_cell.angle_beta   90.00
_cell.angle_gamma   90.00
#
_symmetry.space_group_name_H-M   'P 1'
#
loop_
_entity.id
_entity.type
_entity.pdbx_description
1 polymer ?
#
loop_
_entity_poly.entity_id
_entity_poly.type
_entity_poly.pdbx_seq_one_letter_code
_entity_poly.pdbx_strand_id
1 'polypeptide(L)'
;MCLRAFVSFVQDLVNGAVVLLRAESIFDDCYVRAAAYYGDESLGIRIDDLTAEVSMVAVPYGHYGKADTGIHVTISSWRSVDGSVIPAAGRSSAAPVNIAVARTQAPRAGFDETILLNRAGQIA
;
A
#
# COMPACT_ATOMS: atom_id res chain seq x y z
N MET A 1 -5.10 17.20 -3.68
CA MET A 1 -4.58 17.21 -5.08
C MET A 1 -3.52 16.10 -5.24
N CYS A 2 -3.18 15.66 -6.46
CA CYS A 2 -2.14 14.64 -6.71
C CYS A 2 -0.89 15.30 -7.31
N LEU A 3 0.30 15.05 -6.76
CA LEU A 3 1.59 15.55 -7.27
C LEU A 3 2.27 14.45 -8.09
N ARG A 4 2.67 14.73 -9.34
CA ARG A 4 3.49 13.84 -10.19
C ARG A 4 4.93 14.33 -10.21
N ALA A 5 5.90 13.47 -9.92
CA ALA A 5 7.31 13.80 -9.85
C ALA A 5 8.20 12.71 -10.49
N PHE A 6 9.30 13.13 -11.10
CA PHE A 6 10.41 12.25 -11.49
C PHE A 6 11.26 11.99 -10.24
N VAL A 7 11.51 10.73 -9.89
CA VAL A 7 12.19 10.37 -8.64
C VAL A 7 13.54 9.74 -8.93
N SER A 8 14.58 10.45 -8.53
CA SER A 8 15.97 9.97 -8.55
C SER A 8 16.47 9.56 -7.17
N PHE A 9 15.93 10.11 -6.07
CA PHE A 9 16.44 9.86 -4.73
C PHE A 9 15.36 9.99 -3.62
N VAL A 10 15.63 9.38 -2.45
CA VAL A 10 14.73 9.40 -1.27
C VAL A 10 14.42 10.84 -0.80
N GLN A 11 15.39 11.74 -0.89
CA GLN A 11 15.21 13.13 -0.48
C GLN A 11 14.18 13.86 -1.36
N ASP A 12 14.08 13.52 -2.65
CA ASP A 12 13.12 14.14 -3.56
C ASP A 12 11.68 13.79 -3.16
N LEU A 13 11.44 12.56 -2.69
CA LEU A 13 10.15 12.12 -2.17
C LEU A 13 9.76 12.88 -0.90
N VAL A 14 10.70 13.03 0.03
CA VAL A 14 10.47 13.77 1.29
C VAL A 14 10.14 15.23 0.99
N ASN A 15 10.93 15.87 0.11
CA ASN A 15 10.71 17.26 -0.28
C ASN A 15 9.35 17.42 -0.99
N GLY A 16 9.02 16.51 -1.90
CA GLY A 16 7.73 16.51 -2.59
C GLY A 16 6.54 16.34 -1.64
N ALA A 17 6.66 15.49 -0.62
CA ALA A 17 5.64 15.35 0.42
C ALA A 17 5.43 16.65 1.21
N VAL A 18 6.52 17.35 1.60
CA VAL A 18 6.43 18.64 2.29
C VAL A 18 5.75 19.70 1.42
N VAL A 19 6.10 19.76 0.13
CA VAL A 19 5.47 20.68 -0.82
C VAL A 19 3.98 20.38 -0.96
N LEU A 20 3.60 19.10 -1.10
CA LEU A 20 2.21 18.67 -1.20
C LEU A 20 1.40 19.06 0.03
N LEU A 21 1.90 18.79 1.24
CA LEU A 21 1.20 19.10 2.49
C LEU A 21 0.96 20.61 2.64
N ARG A 22 1.96 21.44 2.30
CA ARG A 22 1.82 22.90 2.32
C ARG A 22 0.80 23.40 1.30
N ALA A 23 0.83 22.86 0.08
CA ALA A 23 -0.09 23.23 -0.98
C ALA A 23 -1.55 22.91 -0.61
N GLU A 24 -1.77 21.77 0.05
CA GLU A 24 -3.10 21.36 0.53
C GLU A 24 -3.49 21.98 1.88
N SER A 25 -2.63 22.83 2.47
CA SER A 25 -2.84 23.42 3.81
C SER A 25 -3.12 22.37 4.90
N ILE A 26 -2.46 21.21 4.82
CA ILE A 26 -2.57 20.14 5.82
C ILE A 26 -1.44 20.30 6.84
N PHE A 27 -1.81 20.63 8.08
CA PHE A 27 -0.88 20.86 9.19
C PHE A 27 -1.11 19.95 10.41
N ASP A 28 -2.14 19.09 10.34
CA ASP A 28 -2.52 18.11 11.35
C ASP A 28 -2.21 16.68 10.90
N ASP A 29 -2.60 15.69 11.70
CA ASP A 29 -2.46 14.26 11.40
C ASP A 29 -2.97 13.92 9.99
N CYS A 30 -2.12 13.29 9.20
CA CYS A 30 -2.41 12.99 7.81
C CYS A 30 -1.82 11.66 7.37
N TYR A 31 -2.44 11.12 6.32
CA TYR A 31 -1.93 9.98 5.58
C TYR A 31 -1.38 10.46 4.24
N VAL A 32 -0.09 10.18 4.00
CA VAL A 32 0.58 10.44 2.73
C VAL A 32 0.82 9.12 2.03
N ARG A 33 0.41 9.03 0.76
CA ARG A 33 0.63 7.86 -0.10
C ARG A 33 1.41 8.27 -1.33
N ALA A 34 2.61 7.72 -1.47
CA ALA A 34 3.38 7.73 -2.69
C ALA A 34 3.16 6.41 -3.47
N ALA A 35 2.95 6.52 -4.76
CA ALA A 35 2.83 5.38 -5.68
C ALA A 35 3.80 5.57 -6.84
N ALA A 36 4.77 4.65 -6.93
CA ALA A 36 5.69 4.57 -8.05
C ALA A 36 5.12 3.70 -9.18
N TYR A 37 5.29 4.13 -10.42
CA TYR A 37 4.83 3.43 -11.62
C TYR A 37 5.73 3.78 -12.81
N TYR A 38 5.66 2.98 -13.88
CA TYR A 38 6.29 3.33 -15.15
C TYR A 38 5.34 4.20 -15.97
N GLY A 39 5.79 5.39 -16.36
CA GLY A 39 4.97 6.40 -17.04
C GLY A 39 4.86 6.21 -18.55
N ASP A 40 5.65 5.31 -19.12
CA ASP A 40 5.72 5.08 -20.56
C ASP A 40 4.44 4.41 -21.09
N GLU A 41 3.96 4.88 -22.25
CA GLU A 41 2.81 4.33 -22.95
C GLU A 41 3.18 3.06 -23.75
N SER A 42 3.80 2.09 -23.07
CA SER A 42 4.24 0.82 -23.65
C SER A 42 3.29 -0.32 -23.29
N LEU A 43 3.02 -1.21 -24.26
CA LEU A 43 2.23 -2.43 -24.05
C LEU A 43 3.11 -3.66 -23.76
N GLY A 44 4.44 -3.50 -23.75
CA GLY A 44 5.37 -4.60 -23.49
C GLY A 44 5.33 -5.07 -22.05
N ILE A 45 5.36 -6.39 -21.82
CA ILE A 45 5.47 -6.99 -20.49
C ILE A 45 6.97 -7.13 -20.14
N ARG A 46 7.63 -5.99 -20.05
CA ARG A 46 9.06 -5.83 -19.78
C ARG A 46 9.25 -4.62 -18.87
N ILE A 47 10.30 -4.64 -18.06
CA ILE A 47 10.59 -3.57 -17.08
C ILE A 47 11.96 -2.92 -17.29
N ASP A 48 12.67 -3.33 -18.35
CA ASP A 48 13.90 -2.71 -18.80
C ASP A 48 13.61 -1.43 -19.61
N ASP A 49 14.50 -0.44 -19.46
CA ASP A 49 14.50 0.83 -20.19
C ASP A 49 13.19 1.64 -20.12
N LEU A 50 12.50 1.57 -18.97
CA LEU A 50 11.29 2.35 -18.69
C LEU A 50 11.56 3.56 -17.77
N THR A 51 10.75 4.59 -17.93
CA THR A 51 10.75 5.81 -17.13
C THR A 51 9.93 5.62 -15.86
N ALA A 52 10.60 5.50 -14.72
CA ALA A 52 9.95 5.46 -13.42
C ALA A 52 9.46 6.86 -13.01
N GLU A 53 8.24 6.92 -12.51
CA GLU A 53 7.61 8.12 -12.00
C GLU A 53 6.90 7.84 -10.67
N VAL A 54 6.60 8.91 -9.93
CA VAL A 54 5.86 8.82 -8.67
C VAL A 54 4.70 9.79 -8.69
N SER A 55 3.56 9.32 -8.18
CA SER A 55 2.45 10.16 -7.77
C SER A 55 2.32 10.18 -6.24
N MET A 56 1.99 11.32 -5.67
CA MET A 56 1.74 11.48 -4.24
C MET A 56 0.37 12.10 -3.97
N VAL A 57 -0.33 11.55 -2.98
CA VAL A 57 -1.58 12.10 -2.44
C VAL A 57 -1.46 12.20 -0.92
N ALA A 58 -2.01 13.29 -0.38
CA ALA A 58 -2.13 13.50 1.06
C ALA A 58 -3.60 13.71 1.41
N VAL A 59 -4.05 13.11 2.51
CA VAL A 59 -5.40 13.28 3.05
C VAL A 59 -5.31 13.49 4.56
N PRO A 60 -6.07 14.44 5.14
CA PRO A 60 -6.25 14.51 6.59
C PRO A 60 -6.76 13.16 7.08
N TYR A 61 -6.07 12.58 8.06
CA TYR A 61 -6.36 11.23 8.53
C TYR A 61 -5.90 11.08 9.96
N GLY A 62 -6.86 10.82 10.85
CA GLY A 62 -6.59 10.55 12.27
C GLY A 62 -6.19 9.10 12.51
N HIS A 63 -6.55 8.58 13.68
CA HIS A 63 -6.12 7.26 14.10
C HIS A 63 -6.76 6.12 13.27
N TYR A 64 -5.93 5.16 12.83
CA TYR A 64 -6.41 3.95 12.18
C TYR A 64 -6.85 2.93 13.26
N GLY A 65 -8.16 2.67 13.33
CA GLY A 65 -8.72 1.68 14.26
C GLY A 65 -9.03 2.22 15.66
N LYS A 66 -9.52 1.33 16.54
CA LYS A 66 -9.81 1.66 17.94
C LYS A 66 -8.52 1.47 18.75
N ALA A 67 -7.77 2.54 18.95
CA ALA A 67 -6.47 2.53 19.63
C ALA A 67 -6.53 1.86 21.03
N ASP A 68 -7.69 1.93 21.69
CA ASP A 68 -7.85 1.58 23.10
C ASP A 68 -8.68 0.30 23.36
N THR A 69 -9.09 -0.42 22.31
CA THR A 69 -9.83 -1.68 22.46
C THR A 69 -9.20 -2.77 21.60
N GLY A 70 -9.02 -3.97 22.16
CA GLY A 70 -8.62 -5.14 21.38
C GLY A 70 -9.55 -5.37 20.18
N ILE A 71 -9.02 -6.03 19.15
CA ILE A 71 -9.77 -6.37 17.93
C ILE A 71 -10.05 -7.87 17.87
N HIS A 72 -11.21 -8.24 17.33
CA HIS A 72 -11.56 -9.62 17.04
C HIS A 72 -11.00 -10.00 15.67
N VAL A 73 -10.17 -11.04 15.62
CA VAL A 73 -9.54 -11.50 14.38
C VAL A 73 -9.90 -12.94 14.05
N THR A 74 -9.98 -13.25 12.76
CA THR A 74 -10.14 -14.62 12.26
C THR A 74 -8.89 -15.09 11.52
N ILE A 75 -8.69 -16.41 11.42
CA ILE A 75 -7.74 -17.00 10.49
C ILE A 75 -8.41 -17.09 9.11
N SER A 76 -7.78 -16.54 8.08
CA SER A 76 -8.28 -16.59 6.72
C SER A 76 -8.20 -17.99 6.13
N SER A 77 -9.19 -18.36 5.30
CA SER A 77 -9.05 -19.51 4.39
C SER A 77 -8.08 -19.22 3.23
N TRP A 78 -7.81 -17.95 2.95
CA TRP A 78 -6.84 -17.52 1.94
C TRP A 78 -5.42 -17.52 2.51
N ARG A 79 -4.46 -17.94 1.68
CA ARG A 79 -3.04 -17.99 2.06
C ARG A 79 -2.34 -16.71 1.64
N SER A 80 -1.31 -16.32 2.39
CA SER A 80 -0.39 -15.26 1.98
C SER A 80 0.34 -15.67 0.69
N VAL A 81 0.68 -14.69 -0.15
CA VAL A 81 1.43 -14.97 -1.39
C VAL A 81 2.89 -15.23 -1.03
N ASP A 82 3.44 -16.29 -1.61
CA ASP A 82 4.84 -16.64 -1.43
C ASP A 82 5.77 -15.64 -2.13
N GLY A 83 6.89 -15.32 -1.50
CA GLY A 83 7.89 -14.38 -2.02
C GLY A 83 8.50 -14.79 -3.38
N SER A 84 8.43 -16.07 -3.74
CA SER A 84 8.83 -16.57 -5.05
C SER A 84 7.79 -16.31 -6.15
N VAL A 85 6.53 -16.04 -5.79
CA VAL A 85 5.44 -15.72 -6.74
C VAL A 85 5.35 -14.22 -6.96
N ILE A 86 5.34 -13.45 -5.87
CA ILE A 86 5.42 -11.99 -5.91
C ILE A 86 6.56 -11.60 -4.96
N PRO A 87 7.59 -10.86 -5.45
CA PRO A 87 8.72 -10.49 -4.61
C PRO A 87 8.30 -9.80 -3.32
N ALA A 88 8.59 -10.42 -2.18
CA ALA A 88 8.22 -9.90 -0.85
C ALA A 88 8.95 -8.60 -0.48
N ALA A 89 10.05 -8.29 -1.18
CA ALA A 89 10.91 -7.15 -0.89
C ALA A 89 10.31 -5.79 -1.29
N GLY A 90 9.18 -5.76 -2.00
CA GLY A 90 8.53 -4.51 -2.42
C GLY A 90 7.02 -4.54 -2.23
N ARG A 91 6.46 -3.44 -1.70
CA ARG A 91 5.00 -3.19 -1.82
C ARG A 91 4.71 -2.84 -3.27
N SER A 92 4.42 -3.86 -4.09
CA SER A 92 4.01 -3.67 -5.47
C SER A 92 2.57 -3.16 -5.53
N SER A 93 2.25 -2.42 -6.60
CA SER A 93 0.87 -2.01 -6.92
C SER A 93 -0.05 -3.20 -7.18
N ALA A 94 0.52 -4.35 -7.57
CA ALA A 94 -0.11 -5.66 -7.51
C ALA A 94 -0.25 -6.11 -6.05
N ALA A 95 -1.00 -5.34 -5.26
CA ALA A 95 -1.47 -5.78 -3.96
C ALA A 95 -2.19 -7.11 -4.18
N PRO A 96 -1.74 -8.20 -3.53
CA PRO A 96 -2.26 -9.51 -3.84
C PRO A 96 -3.79 -9.59 -3.62
N VAL A 97 -4.53 -9.98 -4.66
CA VAL A 97 -6.01 -10.05 -4.64
C VAL A 97 -6.52 -10.92 -3.48
N ASN A 98 -5.78 -11.98 -3.12
CA ASN A 98 -6.04 -12.81 -1.95
C ASN A 98 -6.11 -12.00 -0.64
N ILE A 99 -5.26 -10.99 -0.44
CA ILE A 99 -5.29 -10.15 0.78
C ILE A 99 -6.57 -9.30 0.77
N ALA A 100 -6.91 -8.71 -0.37
CA ALA A 100 -8.14 -7.93 -0.51
C ALA A 100 -9.39 -8.78 -0.24
N VAL A 101 -9.43 -10.01 -0.78
CA VAL A 101 -10.54 -10.94 -0.53
C VAL A 101 -10.60 -11.36 0.93
N ALA A 102 -9.47 -11.73 1.54
CA ALA A 102 -9.40 -12.10 2.96
C ALA A 102 -9.93 -10.98 3.86
N ARG A 103 -9.45 -9.75 3.65
CA ARG A 103 -9.89 -8.56 4.39
C ARG A 103 -11.36 -8.22 4.17
N THR A 104 -11.89 -8.53 2.99
CA THR A 104 -13.33 -8.34 2.70
C THR A 104 -14.19 -9.38 3.40
N GLN A 105 -13.68 -10.60 3.60
CA GLN A 105 -14.42 -11.70 4.24
C GLN A 105 -14.51 -11.55 5.76
N ALA A 106 -13.48 -11.02 6.44
CA ALA A 106 -13.50 -10.89 7.90
C ALA A 106 -14.69 -10.08 8.44
N PRO A 107 -14.98 -8.86 7.95
CA PRO A 107 -16.14 -8.08 8.39
C PRO A 107 -17.48 -8.78 8.11
N ARG A 108 -17.56 -9.53 6.99
CA ARG A 108 -18.76 -10.30 6.63
C ARG A 108 -19.00 -11.49 7.57
N ALA A 109 -17.96 -11.99 8.22
CA ALA A 109 -18.01 -13.04 9.21
C ALA A 109 -18.09 -12.49 10.66
N GLY A 110 -18.20 -11.17 10.84
CA GLY A 110 -18.31 -10.54 12.16
C GLY A 110 -16.99 -10.29 12.88
N PHE A 111 -15.85 -10.31 12.17
CA PHE A 111 -14.53 -10.01 12.70
C PHE A 111 -14.05 -8.63 12.25
N ASP A 112 -13.20 -8.00 13.05
CA ASP A 112 -12.59 -6.70 12.75
C ASP A 112 -11.45 -6.83 11.74
N GLU A 113 -10.70 -7.94 11.79
CA GLU A 113 -9.64 -8.23 10.83
C GLU A 113 -9.40 -9.73 10.60
N THR A 114 -8.49 -10.03 9.67
CA THR A 114 -8.03 -11.37 9.36
C THR A 114 -6.51 -11.52 9.49
N ILE A 115 -6.07 -12.70 9.93
CA ILE A 115 -4.67 -13.16 9.85
C ILE A 115 -4.55 -14.13 8.69
N LEU A 116 -3.48 -14.00 7.89
CA LEU A 116 -3.17 -14.93 6.82
C LEU A 116 -2.11 -15.94 7.29
N LEU A 117 -2.15 -17.11 6.67
CA LEU A 117 -1.14 -18.15 6.86
C LEU A 117 -0.32 -18.33 5.59
N ASN A 118 0.97 -18.62 5.72
CA ASN A 118 1.80 -19.06 4.59
C ASN A 118 1.45 -20.50 4.14
N ARG A 119 2.12 -20.99 3.10
CA ARG A 119 1.95 -22.36 2.59
C ARG A 119 2.29 -23.46 3.60
N ALA A 120 3.21 -23.18 4.53
CA ALA A 120 3.58 -24.10 5.61
C ALA A 120 2.59 -24.06 6.79
N GLY A 121 1.54 -23.24 6.72
CA GLY A 121 0.54 -23.11 7.79
C GLY A 121 0.96 -22.21 8.96
N GLN A 122 2.07 -21.48 8.82
CA GLN A 122 2.55 -20.54 9.83
C GLN A 122 1.92 -19.15 9.60
N ILE A 123 1.83 -18.35 10.65
CA ILE A 123 1.38 -16.95 10.58
C ILE A 123 2.33 -16.15 9.68
N ALA A 124 1.77 -15.32 8.79
CA ALA A 124 2.48 -14.57 7.77
C ALA A 124 2.04 -13.10 7.70
#